data_AF-A0A1Y2JYF4-F1
#
_entry.id   AF-A0A1Y2JYF4-F1
#
_cell.length_a   1.000
_cell.length_b   1.000
_cell.length_c   1.000
_cell.angle_alpha   90.00
_cell.angle_beta   90.00
_cell.angle_gamma   90.00
#
_symmetry.space_group_name_H-M   'P 1'
#
loop_
_entity.id
_entity.type
_entity.pdbx_description
1 polymer ?
#
loop_
_entity_poly.entity_id
_entity_poly.type
_entity_poly.pdbx_seq_one_letter_code
_entity_poly.pdbx_strand_id
1 'polypeptide(L)' 'MSPTEFREQIARLTARIAGRPLDAALDTWLNAEHGAGSTTYSELKAACQAGVAEGWLCDREGGGIRYG' A
#
# COMPACT_ATOMS: atom_id res chain seq x y z
N MET A 1 7.63 11.86 1.81
CA MET A 1 6.36 11.28 1.34
C MET A 1 5.28 11.75 2.29
N SER A 2 4.21 12.34 1.80
CA SER A 2 3.10 12.81 2.63
C SER A 2 1.97 11.77 2.72
N PRO A 3 1.12 11.84 3.75
CA PRO A 3 -0.10 11.00 3.82
C PRO A 3 -1.00 11.14 2.58
N THR A 4 -1.05 12.33 1.97
CA THR A 4 -1.84 12.59 0.75
C THR A 4 -1.27 11.83 -0.44
N GLU A 5 0.04 11.93 -0.70
CA GLU A 5 0.71 11.22 -1.80
C GLU A 5 0.57 9.70 -1.66
N PHE A 6 0.64 9.19 -0.43
CA PHE A 6 0.40 7.77 -0.16
C PHE A 6 -1.04 7.36 -0.48
N ARG A 7 -2.04 8.14 -0.02
CA ARG A 7 -3.46 7.89 -0.34
C ARG A 7 -3.73 7.92 -1.84
N GLU A 8 -3.08 8.81 -2.58
CA GLU A 8 -3.19 8.86 -4.04
C GLU A 8 -2.58 7.64 -4.72
N GLN A 9 -1.44 7.12 -4.24
CA GLN A 9 -0.87 5.86 -4.75
C GLN A 9 -1.82 4.69 -4.54
N ILE A 10 -2.39 4.57 -3.33
CA ILE A 10 -3.39 3.55 -3.02
C ILE A 10 -4.62 3.70 -3.92
N ALA A 11 -5.14 4.92 -4.09
CA ALA A 11 -6.30 5.19 -4.96
C ALA A 11 -6.04 4.79 -6.42
N ARG A 12 -4.84 5.07 -6.95
CA ARG A 12 -4.46 4.64 -8.31
C ARG A 12 -4.43 3.12 -8.45
N LEU A 13 -3.88 2.41 -7.46
CA LEU A 13 -3.86 0.94 -7.47
C LEU A 13 -5.27 0.36 -7.35
N THR A 14 -6.08 0.85 -6.41
CA THR A 14 -7.44 0.33 -6.18
C THR A 14 -8.38 0.61 -7.35
N ALA A 15 -8.19 1.72 -8.07
CA ALA A 15 -8.92 1.99 -9.31
C ALA A 15 -8.69 0.94 -10.40
N ARG A 16 -7.51 0.30 -10.44
CA ARG A 16 -7.21 -0.77 -11.42
C ARG A 16 -7.97 -2.06 -11.14
N ILE A 17 -8.33 -2.30 -9.89
CA ILE A 17 -9.03 -3.53 -9.44
C ILE A 17 -10.51 -3.32 -9.13
N ALA A 18 -11.00 -2.08 -9.18
CA ALA A 18 -12.40 -1.76 -8.98
C ALA A 18 -13.30 -2.56 -9.94
N GLY A 19 -14.31 -3.25 -9.40
CA GLY A 19 -15.26 -4.04 -10.18
C GLY A 19 -14.72 -5.38 -10.70
N ARG A 20 -13.46 -5.73 -10.43
CA ARG A 20 -12.95 -7.07 -10.76
C ARG A 20 -13.42 -8.10 -9.73
N PRO A 21 -13.74 -9.35 -10.14
CA PRO A 21 -14.00 -10.44 -9.20
C PRO A 21 -12.80 -10.71 -8.30
N LEU A 22 -13.06 -11.08 -7.04
CA LEU A 22 -12.03 -11.51 -6.10
C LEU A 22 -11.75 -13.01 -6.28
N ASP A 23 -11.00 -13.34 -7.32
CA ASP A 23 -10.70 -14.73 -7.72
C ASP A 23 -9.21 -14.93 -8.06
N ALA A 24 -8.86 -16.14 -8.51
CA ALA A 24 -7.49 -16.51 -8.88
C ALA A 24 -6.95 -15.74 -10.10
N ALA A 25 -7.84 -15.22 -10.96
CA ALA A 25 -7.42 -14.40 -12.10
C ALA A 25 -6.97 -13.02 -11.61
N LEU A 26 -7.67 -12.44 -10.63
CA LEU A 26 -7.23 -11.20 -9.99
C LEU A 26 -5.89 -11.38 -9.26
N ASP A 27 -5.71 -12.47 -8.52
CA ASP A 27 -4.44 -12.81 -7.86
C ASP A 27 -3.28 -12.90 -8.87
N THR A 28 -3.47 -13.67 -9.95
CA THR A 28 -2.45 -13.83 -10.99
C THR A 28 -2.07 -12.49 -11.62
N TRP A 29 -3.07 -11.67 -11.93
CA TRP A 29 -2.86 -10.34 -12.52
C TRP A 29 -2.15 -9.38 -11.56
N LEU A 30 -2.53 -9.35 -10.28
CA LEU A 30 -1.89 -8.52 -9.26
C LEU A 30 -0.42 -8.89 -9.08
N ASN A 31 -0.11 -10.19 -9.02
CA ASN A 31 1.27 -10.65 -8.88
C ASN A 31 2.13 -10.38 -10.13
N ALA A 32 1.54 -10.44 -11.33
CA ALA A 32 2.24 -10.13 -12.56
C ALA A 32 2.55 -8.61 -12.72
N GLU A 33 1.58 -7.74 -12.43
CA GLU A 33 1.70 -6.30 -12.68
C GLU A 33 2.26 -5.51 -11.48
N HIS A 34 1.90 -5.93 -10.27
CA HIS A 34 2.15 -5.20 -9.02
C HIS A 34 2.81 -6.08 -7.94
N GLY A 35 3.33 -7.25 -8.31
CA GLY A 35 3.99 -8.17 -7.39
C GLY A 35 5.34 -7.67 -6.89
N ALA A 36 6.00 -8.52 -6.09
CA ALA A 36 7.32 -8.24 -5.55
C ALA A 36 8.33 -7.99 -6.69
N GLY A 37 9.04 -6.86 -6.62
CA GLY A 37 9.98 -6.42 -7.66
C GLY A 37 9.38 -5.44 -8.68
N SER A 38 8.06 -5.24 -8.70
CA SER A 38 7.46 -4.16 -9.47
C SER A 38 7.79 -2.78 -8.88
N THR A 39 7.74 -1.75 -9.73
CA THR A 39 7.87 -0.35 -9.30
C THR A 39 6.77 0.01 -8.30
N THR A 40 5.52 -0.38 -8.57
CA THR A 40 4.38 -0.09 -7.67
C THR A 40 4.58 -0.66 -6.27
N TYR A 41 5.04 -1.91 -6.17
CA TYR A 41 5.33 -2.53 -4.88
C TYR A 41 6.45 -1.77 -4.14
N SER A 42 7.52 -1.43 -4.85
CA SER A 42 8.69 -0.76 -4.27
C SER A 42 8.35 0.64 -3.75
N GLU A 43 7.57 1.40 -4.51
CA GLU A 43 7.11 2.74 -4.12
C GLU A 43 6.17 2.70 -2.91
N LEU A 44 5.18 1.81 -2.91
CA LEU A 44 4.26 1.64 -1.78
C LEU A 44 4.99 1.20 -0.52
N LYS A 45 5.95 0.27 -0.64
CA LYS A 45 6.79 -0.16 0.48
C LYS A 45 7.59 1.01 1.06
N ALA A 46 8.24 1.80 0.20
CA ALA A 46 9.01 2.97 0.64
C ALA A 46 8.12 4.02 1.32
N ALA A 47 6.91 4.24 0.80
CA ALA A 47 5.92 5.13 1.41
C ALA A 47 5.50 4.65 2.81
N CYS A 48 5.25 3.35 2.97
CA CYS A 48 4.94 2.77 4.28
C CYS A 48 6.10 2.95 5.27
N GLN A 49 7.33 2.67 4.86
CA GLN A 49 8.51 2.83 5.70
C GLN A 49 8.70 4.29 6.14
N ALA A 50 8.53 5.24 5.21
CA ALA A 50 8.57 6.67 5.51
C ALA A 50 7.47 7.05 6.53
N GLY A 51 6.24 6.57 6.34
CA GLY A 51 5.14 6.92 7.24
C GLY A 51 5.24 6.33 8.64
N VAL A 52 5.86 5.15 8.79
CA VAL A 52 6.21 4.62 10.11
C VAL A 52 7.30 5.48 10.76
N ALA A 53 8.35 5.84 10.03
CA ALA A 53 9.45 6.65 10.55
C ALA A 53 9.01 8.06 10.96
N GLU A 54 8.11 8.67 10.19
CA GLU A 54 7.55 9.99 10.43
C GLU A 54 6.35 9.97 11.40
N GLY A 55 5.85 8.78 11.76
CA GLY A 55 4.80 8.58 12.77
C GLY A 55 3.36 8.79 12.30
N TRP A 56 3.14 9.21 11.05
CA TRP A 56 1.77 9.43 10.53
C TRP A 56 1.06 8.16 10.05
N LEU A 57 1.79 7.08 9.78
CA LEU A 57 1.19 5.79 9.40
C LEU A 57 0.90 4.89 10.60
N CYS A 58 1.64 5.06 11.71
CA CYS A 58 1.41 4.33 12.96
C CYS A 58 1.32 5.33 14.11
N ASP A 59 0.22 6.09 14.10
CA ASP A 59 -0.03 7.23 14.97
C ASP A 59 -0.64 6.86 16.33
N ARG A 60 -1.03 5.59 16.51
CA ARG A 60 -1.62 5.06 17.75
C ARG A 60 -0.63 4.15 18.47
N GLU A 61 -0.75 4.05 19.79
CA GLU A 61 0.06 3.17 20.63
C GLU A 61 -0.80 2.46 21.67
N GLY A 62 -0.57 1.15 21.85
CA GLY A 62 -1.23 0.34 22.87
C GLY A 62 -0.28 -0.74 23.37
N GLY A 63 -0.04 -0.78 24.68
CA GLY A 63 0.89 -1.75 25.28
C GLY A 63 2.34 -1.62 24.78
N GLY A 64 2.77 -0.41 24.38
CA GLY A 64 4.11 -0.15 23.84
C GLY A 64 4.29 -0.51 22.36
N ILE A 65 3.23 -0.91 21.67
CA ILE A 65 3.25 -1.24 20.23
C ILE A 65 2.53 -0.13 19.47
N ARG A 66 3.20 0.43 18.45
CA ARG A 66 2.60 1.42 17.55
C ARG A 66 1.82 0.75 16.41
N TYR A 67 0.67 1.32 16.06
CA TYR A 67 -0.20 0.84 15.00
C TYR A 67 -0.95 1.99 14.31
N GLY A 68 -1.43 1.75 13.10
CA GLY A 68 -2.24 2.69 12.31
C GLY A 68 -2.60 2.12 10.95
#